data_AF-A0A432GGW2-F1
#
_entry.id   AF-A0A432GGW2-F1
#
_cell.length_a   1.000
_cell.length_b   1.000
_cell.length_c   1.000
_cell.angle_alpha   90.00
_cell.angle_beta   90.00
_cell.angle_gamma   90.00
#
_symmetry.space_group_name_H-M   'P 1'
#
loop_
_entity.id
_entity.type
_entity.pdbx_description
1 polymer ?
#
loop_
_entity_poly.entity_id
_entity_poly.type
_entity_poly.pdbx_seq_one_letter_code
_entity_poly.pdbx_strand_id
1 'polypeptide(L)'
;IPNIDRHMLLNFFEDAYTDTEKRFKSINIKLVDYYMTLLDGLVLAAKIAVKYYEYKEQEKEFTLADLYRVERIHYYDNSYNMAYIPERFENFLRPLIHDSRAPAMRTG
;
A
#
# COMPACT_ATOMS: atom_id res chain seq x y z
N ILE A 1 2.70 3.20 -9.57
CA ILE A 1 3.92 2.36 -9.43
C ILE A 1 3.79 1.26 -10.46
N PRO A 2 4.35 1.41 -11.67
CA PRO A 2 4.24 0.37 -12.67
C PRO A 2 5.11 -0.82 -12.26
N ASN A 3 4.57 -2.03 -12.37
CA ASN A 3 5.26 -3.31 -12.15
C ASN A 3 5.66 -3.60 -10.69
N ILE A 4 4.67 -3.71 -9.81
CA ILE A 4 4.87 -4.27 -8.47
C ILE A 4 5.26 -5.74 -8.62
N ASP A 5 6.36 -6.14 -8.00
CA ASP A 5 6.74 -7.55 -7.89
C ASP A 5 6.48 -8.10 -6.48
N ARG A 6 6.56 -9.43 -6.36
CA ARG A 6 6.35 -10.14 -5.09
C ARG A 6 7.31 -9.65 -4.00
N HIS A 7 8.56 -9.44 -4.34
CA HIS A 7 9.62 -9.08 -3.39
C HIS A 7 9.39 -7.67 -2.82
N MET A 8 8.93 -6.72 -3.65
CA MET A 8 8.52 -5.39 -3.19
C MET A 8 7.39 -5.46 -2.16
N LEU A 9 6.35 -6.28 -2.39
CA LEU A 9 5.25 -6.47 -1.45
C LEU A 9 5.72 -7.10 -0.14
N LEU A 10 6.55 -8.14 -0.21
CA LEU A 10 7.08 -8.80 0.98
C LEU A 10 7.95 -7.85 1.80
N ASN A 11 8.85 -7.10 1.16
CA ASN A 11 9.68 -6.10 1.85
C ASN A 11 8.82 -4.99 2.46
N PHE A 12 7.76 -4.57 1.77
CA PHE A 12 6.80 -3.63 2.33
C PHE A 12 6.16 -4.19 3.60
N PHE A 13 5.76 -5.46 3.63
CA PHE A 13 5.19 -6.07 4.83
C PHE A 13 6.18 -6.26 5.98
N GLU A 14 7.46 -6.43 5.68
CA GLU A 14 8.53 -6.40 6.69
C GLU A 14 8.69 -5.01 7.30
N ASP A 15 8.65 -3.96 6.48
CA ASP A 15 8.73 -2.56 6.93
C ASP A 15 7.46 -2.10 7.67
N ALA A 16 6.29 -2.45 7.15
CA ALA A 16 5.01 -1.95 7.61
C ALA A 16 4.56 -2.56 8.94
N TYR A 17 4.95 -3.80 9.26
CA TYR A 17 4.43 -4.54 10.42
C TYR A 17 5.54 -5.01 11.34
N THR A 18 5.53 -4.53 12.59
CA THR A 18 6.51 -4.95 13.60
C THR A 18 6.23 -6.36 14.12
N ASP A 19 7.12 -6.87 14.97
CA ASP A 19 6.97 -8.19 15.58
C ASP A 19 5.71 -8.36 16.43
N THR A 20 5.06 -7.27 16.85
CA THR A 20 3.80 -7.34 17.60
C THR A 20 2.58 -7.53 16.70
N GLU A 21 2.72 -7.27 15.40
CA GLU A 21 1.67 -7.29 14.38
C GLU A 21 1.71 -8.57 13.52
N LYS A 22 2.43 -9.60 13.97
CA LYS A 22 2.66 -10.87 13.23
C LYS A 22 1.40 -11.48 12.63
N ARG A 23 0.27 -11.42 13.35
CA ARG A 23 -1.01 -11.93 12.85
C ARG A 23 -1.50 -11.17 11.62
N PHE A 24 -1.51 -9.84 11.67
CA PHE A 24 -1.98 -9.01 10.56
C PHE A 24 -1.00 -9.01 9.38
N LYS A 25 0.29 -9.05 9.67
CA LYS A 25 1.35 -9.30 8.69
C LYS A 25 1.13 -10.60 7.93
N SER A 26 0.87 -11.71 8.64
CA SER A 26 0.63 -13.02 8.03
C SER A 26 -0.60 -13.01 7.10
N ILE A 27 -1.66 -12.29 7.47
CA ILE A 27 -2.84 -12.11 6.62
C ILE A 27 -2.45 -11.40 5.31
N ASN A 28 -1.70 -10.30 5.39
CA ASN A 28 -1.27 -9.55 4.22
C ASN A 28 -0.30 -10.35 3.32
N ILE A 29 0.58 -11.15 3.91
CA ILE A 29 1.44 -12.08 3.16
C ILE A 29 0.60 -13.09 2.37
N LYS A 30 -0.50 -13.61 2.95
CA LYS A 30 -1.40 -14.52 2.24
C LYS A 30 -2.17 -13.83 1.09
N LEU A 31 -2.28 -12.51 1.12
CA LEU A 31 -2.93 -11.69 0.09
C LEU A 31 -1.96 -11.18 -0.98
N VAL A 32 -0.68 -11.57 -0.94
CA VAL A 32 0.34 -11.14 -1.92
C VAL A 32 -0.13 -11.37 -3.35
N ASP A 33 -0.62 -12.57 -3.65
CA ASP A 33 -1.04 -12.91 -5.02
C ASP A 33 -2.19 -12.02 -5.48
N TYR A 34 -3.14 -11.72 -4.58
CA TYR A 34 -4.22 -10.78 -4.83
C TYR A 34 -3.68 -9.37 -5.14
N TYR A 35 -2.76 -8.83 -4.33
CA TYR A 35 -2.16 -7.52 -4.59
C TYR A 35 -1.39 -7.49 -5.92
N MET A 36 -0.70 -8.58 -6.27
CA MET A 36 0.02 -8.68 -7.55
C MET A 36 -0.89 -8.66 -8.78
N THR A 37 -2.18 -8.99 -8.65
CA THR A 37 -3.13 -8.87 -9.78
C THR A 37 -3.54 -7.41 -10.07
N LEU A 38 -3.25 -6.49 -9.16
CA LEU A 38 -3.65 -5.10 -9.25
C LEU A 38 -2.47 -4.23 -9.72
N LEU A 39 -2.73 -3.32 -10.66
CA LEU A 39 -1.71 -2.39 -11.19
C LEU A 39 -1.02 -1.57 -10.08
N ASP A 40 -1.73 -1.32 -8.99
CA ASP A 40 -1.30 -0.52 -7.85
C ASP A 40 -1.52 -1.23 -6.50
N GLY A 41 -1.47 -2.56 -6.48
CA GLY A 41 -1.70 -3.36 -5.28
C GLY A 41 -0.79 -3.03 -4.09
N LEU A 42 0.41 -2.50 -4.32
CA LEU A 42 1.31 -2.00 -3.27
C LEU A 42 0.73 -0.77 -2.57
N VAL A 43 0.07 0.11 -3.31
CA VAL A 43 -0.62 1.28 -2.73
C VAL A 43 -1.83 0.82 -1.92
N LEU A 44 -2.59 -0.15 -2.44
CA LEU A 44 -3.71 -0.74 -1.68
C LEU A 44 -3.21 -1.37 -0.37
N ALA A 45 -2.16 -2.18 -0.43
CA ALA A 45 -1.52 -2.78 0.73
C ALA A 45 -1.09 -1.72 1.76
N ALA A 46 -0.53 -0.59 1.30
CA ALA A 46 -0.16 0.52 2.17
C ALA A 46 -1.38 1.21 2.80
N LYS A 47 -2.45 1.46 2.04
CA LYS A 47 -3.70 2.03 2.57
C LYS A 47 -4.32 1.13 3.64
N ILE A 48 -4.30 -0.18 3.44
CA ILE A 48 -4.76 -1.17 4.43
C ILE A 48 -3.92 -1.11 5.70
N ALA A 49 -2.59 -1.06 5.57
CA ALA A 49 -1.69 -0.93 6.71
C ALA A 49 -1.94 0.36 7.50
N VAL A 50 -2.15 1.50 6.82
CA VAL A 50 -2.50 2.77 7.49
C VAL A 50 -3.79 2.60 8.28
N LYS A 51 -4.83 2.06 7.65
CA LYS A 51 -6.14 1.92 8.31
C LYS A 51 -6.08 0.99 9.51
N TYR A 52 -5.30 -0.09 9.41
CA TYR A 52 -5.04 -0.99 10.52
C TYR A 52 -4.44 -0.27 11.72
N TYR A 53 -3.40 0.55 11.51
CA TYR A 53 -2.78 1.27 12.61
C TYR A 53 -3.65 2.39 13.18
N GLU A 54 -4.40 3.12 12.35
CA GLU A 54 -5.40 4.09 12.83
C GLU A 54 -6.40 3.45 13.80
N TYR A 55 -6.84 2.22 13.50
CA TYR A 55 -7.77 1.49 14.36
C TYR A 55 -7.08 0.96 15.60
N LYS A 56 -5.85 0.45 15.48
CA LYS A 56 -5.04 0.03 16.62
C LYS A 56 -4.82 1.18 17.62
N GLU A 57 -4.49 2.37 17.15
CA GLU A 57 -4.33 3.59 17.96
C GLU A 57 -5.64 4.00 18.67
N GLN A 58 -6.79 3.63 18.11
CA GLN A 58 -8.12 3.84 18.68
C GLN A 58 -8.64 2.65 19.50
N GLU A 59 -7.80 1.63 19.73
CA GLU A 59 -8.18 0.37 20.38
C GLU A 59 -9.38 -0.35 19.72
N LYS A 60 -9.52 -0.17 18.40
CA LYS A 60 -10.55 -0.83 17.58
C LYS A 60 -9.97 -2.04 16.86
N GLU A 61 -10.78 -3.09 16.75
CA GLU A 61 -10.44 -4.24 15.92
C GLU A 61 -10.63 -3.89 14.44
N PHE A 62 -9.65 -4.26 13.62
CA PHE A 62 -9.76 -4.17 12.17
C PHE A 62 -10.47 -5.41 11.64
N THR A 63 -11.60 -5.22 10.95
CA THR A 63 -12.45 -6.31 10.47
C THR A 63 -12.35 -6.50 8.95
N LEU A 64 -12.94 -7.60 8.45
CA LEU A 64 -13.06 -7.82 7.01
C LEU A 64 -13.93 -6.74 6.32
N ALA A 65 -14.92 -6.18 7.02
CA ALA A 65 -15.73 -5.08 6.48
C ALA A 65 -14.88 -3.82 6.25
N ASP A 66 -13.90 -3.57 7.11
CA ASP A 66 -12.97 -2.44 6.96
C ASP A 66 -12.03 -2.65 5.78
N LEU A 67 -11.55 -3.89 5.56
CA LEU A 67 -10.77 -4.26 4.37
C LEU A 67 -11.52 -3.90 3.08
N TYR A 68 -12.77 -4.37 2.95
CA TYR A 68 -13.62 -4.06 1.79
C TYR A 68 -13.89 -2.58 1.63
N ARG A 69 -14.00 -1.83 2.73
CA ARG A 69 -14.17 -0.39 2.70
C ARG A 69 -12.93 0.31 2.14
N VAL A 70 -11.74 -0.07 2.59
CA VAL A 70 -10.47 0.47 2.09
C VAL A 70 -10.29 0.15 0.60
N GLU A 71 -10.57 -1.09 0.20
CA GLU A 71 -10.52 -1.51 -1.20
C GLU A 71 -11.47 -0.68 -2.08
N ARG A 72 -12.72 -0.47 -1.64
CA ARG A 72 -13.68 0.37 -2.38
C ARG A 72 -13.21 1.80 -2.55
N ILE A 73 -12.66 2.40 -1.48
CA ILE A 73 -12.13 3.77 -1.52
C ILE A 73 -10.93 3.82 -2.47
N HIS A 74 -10.06 2.82 -2.44
CA HIS A 74 -8.91 2.72 -3.33
C HIS A 74 -9.31 2.74 -4.81
N TYR A 75 -10.31 1.93 -5.21
CA TYR A 75 -10.83 1.97 -6.57
C TYR A 75 -11.50 3.30 -6.94
N TYR A 76 -12.19 3.93 -5.97
CA TYR A 76 -12.75 5.26 -6.18
C TYR A 76 -11.64 6.28 -6.45
N ASP A 77 -10.60 6.36 -5.62
CA ASP A 77 -9.47 7.28 -5.79
C ASP A 77 -8.80 7.13 -7.17
N ASN A 78 -8.59 5.88 -7.61
CA ASN A 78 -8.03 5.59 -8.91
C ASN A 78 -8.89 6.11 -10.07
N SER A 79 -10.21 6.02 -9.93
CA SER A 79 -11.15 6.49 -10.95
C SER A 79 -11.11 8.00 -11.15
N TYR A 80 -10.64 8.74 -10.14
CA TYR A 80 -10.55 10.21 -10.16
C TYR A 80 -9.10 10.74 -10.26
N ASN A 81 -8.12 9.90 -10.61
CA ASN A 81 -6.69 10.26 -10.66
C ASN A 81 -6.15 10.86 -9.34
N MET A 82 -6.79 10.55 -8.21
CA MET A 82 -6.31 10.96 -6.90
C MET A 82 -5.29 9.94 -6.40
N ALA A 83 -4.11 9.94 -7.01
CA ALA A 83 -3.00 9.10 -6.56
C ALA A 83 -2.51 9.55 -5.17
N TYR A 84 -3.25 9.14 -4.13
CA TYR A 84 -2.91 9.38 -2.74
C TYR A 84 -1.86 8.36 -2.29
N ILE A 85 -0.71 8.88 -1.89
CA ILE A 85 0.36 8.10 -1.27
C ILE A 85 0.17 8.22 0.24
N PRO A 86 -0.02 7.11 0.98
CA PRO A 86 -0.18 7.19 2.43
C PRO A 86 1.09 7.72 3.11
N GLU A 87 0.97 8.86 3.81
CA GLU A 87 2.10 9.59 4.43
C GLU A 87 2.93 8.69 5.37
N ARG A 88 2.26 7.82 6.13
CA ARG A 88 2.91 6.87 7.06
C ARG A 88 3.97 5.99 6.41
N PHE A 89 3.81 5.71 5.11
CA PHE A 89 4.72 4.86 4.33
C PHE A 89 5.34 5.62 3.16
N GLU A 90 5.32 6.96 3.18
CA GLU A 90 5.87 7.78 2.11
C GLU A 90 7.35 7.45 1.85
N ASN A 91 8.15 7.26 2.90
CA ASN A 91 9.58 6.93 2.76
C ASN A 91 9.81 5.63 1.98
N PHE A 92 8.93 4.63 2.14
CA PHE A 92 8.99 3.38 1.39
C PHE A 92 8.48 3.55 -0.04
N LEU A 93 7.38 4.29 -0.22
CA LEU A 93 6.66 4.36 -1.49
C LEU A 93 7.25 5.38 -2.46
N ARG A 94 7.75 6.51 -1.97
CA ARG A 94 8.23 7.63 -2.78
C ARG A 94 9.37 7.26 -3.74
N PRO A 95 10.38 6.43 -3.36
CA PRO A 95 11.39 5.95 -4.30
C PRO A 95 10.83 5.09 -5.45
N LEU A 96 9.66 4.45 -5.24
CA LEU A 96 9.02 3.54 -6.19
C LEU A 96 8.06 4.27 -7.14
N ILE A 97 7.76 5.53 -6.84
CA ILE A 97 6.94 6.37 -7.69
C ILE A 97 7.92 7.01 -8.66
N HIS A 98 7.89 6.57 -9.91
CA HIS A 98 8.54 7.31 -10.98
C HIS A 98 8.00 8.73 -10.95
N ASP A 99 8.87 9.67 -10.64
CA ASP A 99 8.56 11.08 -10.79
C ASP A 99 8.41 11.34 -12.29
N SER A 100 7.18 11.26 -12.79
CA SER A 100 6.84 11.65 -14.17
C SER A 100 7.13 13.13 -14.45
N ARG A 101 7.63 13.89 -13.45
CA ARG A 101 8.05 15.29 -13.56
C ARG A 101 9.57 15.48 -13.59
N ALA A 102 10.38 14.43 -13.64
CA ALA A 102 11.78 14.60 -13.98
C ALA A 102 11.86 15.05 -15.45
N PRO A 103 12.33 16.28 -15.76
CA PRO A 103 12.45 16.72 -17.14
C PRO A 103 13.40 15.75 -17.84
N ALA A 104 13.00 15.25 -19.00
CA ALA A 104 13.91 14.52 -19.87
C ALA A 104 15.15 15.39 -20.06
N MET A 105 16.28 15.00 -19.46
CA MET A 105 17.56 15.60 -19.78
C MET A 105 17.78 15.35 -21.27
N ARG A 106 17.46 16.37 -22.07
CA ARG A 106 17.89 16.47 -23.45
C ARG A 106 19.40 16.69 -23.39
N THR A 107 20.16 15.61 -23.48
CA THR A 107 21.54 15.69 -23.95
C THR A 107 21.48 16.09 -25.42
N GLY A 108 21.83 17.33 -25.68
CA GLY A 108 22.09 17.91 -27.00
C GLY A 108 23.32 18.79 -26.90
#